data_AF-X5ERE0-F1
#
_entry.id   AF-X5ERE0-F1
#
_cell.length_a   1.000
_cell.length_b   1.000
_cell.length_c   1.000
_cell.angle_alpha   90.00
_cell.angle_beta   90.00
_cell.angle_gamma   90.00
#
_symmetry.space_group_name_H-M   'P 1'
#
loop_
_entity.id
_entity.type
_entity.pdbx_description
1 polymer ?
#
loop_
_entity_poly.entity_id
_entity_poly.type
_entity_poly.pdbx_seq_one_letter_code
_entity_poly.pdbx_strand_id
1 'polypeptide(L)' 'MFDGKVEADESYFAERQNHINGIGNFWNRAKRHLRKFDGIPKAHFELYLKGYERRFNNSEIKVQISILKQLVKSSLS' A
#
# COMPACT_ATOMS: atom_id res chain seq x y z
N MET A 1 41.53 11.93 6.24
CA MET A 1 41.04 10.59 5.86
C MET A 1 40.09 10.18 6.97
N PHE A 2 38.78 10.32 6.76
CA PHE A 2 37.77 9.97 7.76
C PHE A 2 37.28 8.56 7.44
N ASP A 3 37.63 7.60 8.29
CA ASP A 3 37.27 6.19 8.17
C ASP A 3 35.94 5.90 8.90
N GLY A 4 34.96 6.79 8.69
CA GLY A 4 33.64 6.71 9.29
C GLY A 4 32.70 5.99 8.35
N LYS A 5 32.53 4.68 8.51
CA LYS A 5 31.39 3.97 7.92
C LYS A 5 30.13 4.52 8.58
N VAL A 6 29.45 5.42 7.86
CA VAL A 6 28.10 5.85 8.22
C VAL A 6 27.22 4.63 7.99
N GLU A 7 27.01 3.83 9.05
CA GLU A 7 25.90 2.89 9.07
C GLU A 7 24.63 3.72 9.10
N ALA A 8 24.10 3.97 7.89
CA ALA A 8 22.75 4.44 7.73
C ALA A 8 21.84 3.37 8.33
N ASP A 9 21.29 3.68 9.50
CA ASP A 9 20.29 2.90 10.20
C ASP A 9 19.15 2.54 9.21
N GLU A 10 19.16 1.30 8.71
CA GLU A 10 18.23 0.81 7.68
C GLU A 10 16.77 0.92 8.12
N SER A 11 16.52 1.03 9.43
CA SER A 11 15.19 1.21 10.01
C SER A 11 14.52 2.52 9.55
N TYR A 12 15.29 3.60 9.36
CA TYR A 12 14.78 4.90 8.90
C TYR A 12 14.38 4.88 7.41
N PHE A 13 14.96 3.95 6.64
CA PHE A 13 14.61 3.73 5.24
C PHE A 13 13.48 2.70 5.07
N ALA A 14 13.36 1.74 5.98
CA ALA A 14 12.27 0.76 5.97
C ALA A 14 10.89 1.43 6.12
N GLU A 15 10.78 2.48 6.94
CA GLU A 15 9.53 3.26 7.07
C GLU A 15 9.15 4.00 5.78
N ARG A 16 10.13 4.56 5.04
CA ARG A 16 9.88 5.27 3.76
C ARG A 16 9.68 4.33 2.59
N GLN A 17 10.37 3.19 2.55
CA GLN A 17 10.17 2.17 1.53
C GLN A 17 8.76 1.62 1.57
N ASN A 18 8.16 1.42 2.74
CA ASN A 18 6.77 0.99 2.85
C ASN A 18 5.78 1.99 2.23
N HIS A 19 6.00 3.29 2.38
CA HIS A 19 5.18 4.33 1.74
C HIS A 19 5.43 4.44 0.23
N ILE A 20 6.67 4.36 -0.24
CA ILE A 20 7.02 4.36 -1.67
C ILE A 20 6.43 3.11 -2.35
N ASN A 21 6.52 1.95 -1.68
CA ASN A 21 5.90 0.69 -2.11
C ASN A 21 4.37 0.80 -2.08
N GLY A 22 3.79 1.50 -1.10
CA GLY A 22 2.35 1.78 -1.04
C GLY A 22 1.85 2.61 -2.22
N ILE A 23 2.55 3.70 -2.56
CA ILE A 23 2.22 4.54 -3.74
C ILE A 23 2.39 3.76 -5.05
N GLY A 24 3.47 2.97 -5.17
CA GLY A 24 3.69 2.11 -6.32
C GLY A 24 2.60 1.06 -6.51
N ASN A 25 2.21 0.38 -5.42
CA ASN A 25 1.12 -0.60 -5.43
C ASN A 25 -0.23 0.05 -5.75
N PHE A 26 -0.50 1.24 -5.21
CA PHE A 26 -1.70 2.00 -5.54
C PHE A 26 -1.83 2.20 -7.05
N TRP A 27 -0.78 2.74 -7.68
CA TRP A 27 -0.80 3.01 -9.12
C TRP A 27 -0.85 1.75 -9.96
N ASN A 28 -0.17 0.66 -9.58
CA ASN A 28 -0.25 -0.61 -10.29
C ASN A 28 -1.66 -1.22 -10.23
N ARG A 29 -2.30 -1.18 -9.05
CA ARG A 29 -3.64 -1.71 -8.86
C ARG A 29 -4.69 -0.85 -9.59
N ALA A 30 -4.57 0.47 -9.50
CA ALA A 30 -5.40 1.41 -10.24
C ALA A 30 -5.28 1.17 -11.76
N LYS A 31 -4.06 1.18 -12.32
CA LYS A 31 -3.81 0.90 -13.75
C LYS A 31 -4.44 -0.42 -14.22
N ARG A 32 -4.28 -1.51 -13.47
CA ARG A 32 -4.88 -2.81 -13.81
C ARG A 32 -6.41 -2.76 -13.83
N HIS A 33 -7.02 -2.04 -12.91
CA HIS A 33 -8.47 -1.87 -12.86
C HIS A 33 -8.99 -1.00 -14.00
N LEU A 34 -8.30 0.09 -14.31
CA LEU A 34 -8.65 1.03 -15.38
C LEU A 34 -8.51 0.39 -16.77
N ARG A 35 -7.53 -0.50 -16.97
CA ARG A 35 -7.33 -1.23 -18.24
C ARG A 35 -8.52 -2.09 -18.65
N LYS A 36 -9.40 -2.48 -17.71
CA LYS A 36 -10.60 -3.29 -18.01
C LYS A 36 -11.74 -2.50 -18.67
N PHE A 37 -11.65 -1.17 -18.66
CA PHE A 37 -12.71 -0.29 -19.16
C PHE A 37 -12.35 0.41 -20.47
N ASP A 38 -11.26 -0.02 -21.14
CA ASP A 38 -10.69 0.63 -22.33
C ASP A 38 -10.36 2.13 -22.14
N GLY A 39 -10.20 2.55 -20.89
CA GLY A 39 -10.02 3.93 -20.48
C GLY A 39 -11.17 4.41 -19.59
N ILE A 40 -11.00 5.59 -19.01
CA ILE A 40 -12.08 6.29 -18.29
C ILE A 40 -12.22 7.67 -18.92
N PRO A 41 -13.46 8.13 -19.20
CA PRO A 41 -13.66 9.50 -19.65
C PRO A 41 -12.97 10.48 -18.70
N LYS A 42 -12.18 11.42 -19.22
CA LYS A 42 -11.39 12.37 -18.42
C LYS A 42 -12.24 13.10 -17.37
N ALA A 43 -13.50 13.37 -17.70
CA ALA A 43 -14.49 13.99 -16.81
C ALA A 43 -14.78 13.20 -15.52
N HIS A 44 -14.54 11.88 -15.50
CA HIS A 44 -14.81 11.01 -14.36
C HIS A 44 -13.55 10.44 -13.70
N PHE A 45 -12.37 10.76 -14.25
CA PHE A 45 -11.09 10.20 -13.78
C PHE A 45 -10.81 10.53 -12.31
N GLU A 46 -11.09 11.78 -11.90
CA GLU A 46 -10.86 12.24 -10.52
C GLU A 46 -11.78 11.54 -9.51
N LEU A 47 -13.05 11.35 -9.86
CA LEU A 47 -14.01 10.61 -9.04
C LEU A 47 -13.58 9.14 -8.87
N TYR A 48 -13.06 8.54 -9.94
CA TYR A 48 -12.52 7.18 -9.89
C TYR A 48 -11.30 7.08 -8.98
N LEU A 49 -10.35 8.03 -9.08
CA LEU A 49 -9.18 8.08 -8.21
C LEU A 49 -9.57 8.22 -6.74
N LYS A 50 -10.47 9.15 -6.39
CA LYS A 50 -10.98 9.30 -5.00
C LYS A 50 -11.66 8.03 -4.49
N GLY A 51 -12.46 7.38 -5.34
CA GLY A 51 -13.07 6.09 -5.01
C GLY A 51 -12.03 4.99 -4.78
N TYR A 52 -10.95 5.00 -5.56
CA TYR A 52 -9.88 4.02 -5.45
C TYR A 52 -8.99 4.24 -4.23
N GLU A 53 -8.65 5.50 -3.93
CA GLU A 53 -7.92 5.90 -2.72
C GLU A 53 -8.66 5.42 -1.47
N ARG A 54 -9.96 5.72 -1.36
CA ARG A 54 -10.79 5.26 -0.23
C ARG A 54 -10.78 3.74 -0.11
N ARG A 55 -10.89 3.01 -1.22
CA ARG A 55 -10.87 1.53 -1.22
C ARG A 55 -9.49 0.98 -0.88
N PHE A 56 -8.43 1.59 -1.38
CA PHE A 56 -7.06 1.18 -1.12
C PHE A 56 -6.73 1.31 0.37
N ASN A 57 -6.99 2.49 0.94
CA ASN A 57 -6.73 2.80 2.36
C ASN A 57 -7.60 1.97 3.33
N ASN A 58 -8.79 1.50 2.89
CA ASN A 58 -9.67 0.67 3.71
C ASN A 58 -9.65 -0.84 3.36
N SER A 59 -8.92 -1.25 2.32
CA SER A 59 -8.87 -2.66 1.90
C SER A 59 -8.09 -3.54 2.87
N GLU A 60 -7.18 -2.92 3.61
CA GLU A 60 -6.32 -3.55 4.62
C GLU A 60 -7.12 -4.00 5.85
N ILE A 61 -8.21 -3.33 6.22
CA ILE A 61 -8.98 -3.64 7.44
C ILE A 61 -9.44 -5.11 7.48
N LYS A 62 -9.91 -5.67 6.36
CA LYS A 62 -10.36 -7.06 6.31
C LYS A 62 -9.20 -8.05 6.44
N VAL A 63 -8.06 -7.72 5.84
CA VAL A 63 -6.84 -8.54 5.91
C VAL A 63 -6.24 -8.46 7.31
N GLN A 64 -6.14 -7.27 7.89
CA GLN A 64 -5.70 -7.04 9.26
C GLN A 64 -6.60 -7.75 10.27
N ILE A 65 -7.93 -7.69 10.11
CA ILE A 65 -8.86 -8.47 10.94
C ILE A 65 -8.63 -9.98 10.79
N SER A 66 -8.37 -10.46 9.58
CA SER A 66 -8.07 -11.89 9.35
C SER A 66 -6.78 -12.32 10.05
N ILE A 67 -5.73 -11.50 9.97
CA ILE A 67 -4.44 -11.74 10.63
C ILE A 67 -4.62 -11.72 12.15
N LEU A 68 -5.32 -10.72 12.69
CA LEU A 68 -5.63 -10.63 14.13
C LEU A 68 -6.38 -11.87 14.62
N LYS A 69 -7.38 -12.34 13.87
CA LYS A 69 -8.12 -13.57 14.21
C LYS A 69 -7.23 -14.81 14.22
N GLN A 70 -6.28 -14.92 13.30
CA GLN A 70 -5.32 -16.02 13.26
C GLN A 70 -4.36 -15.98 14.45
N LEU A 71 -3.83 -14.81 14.78
CA LEU A 71 -2.93 -14.62 15.93
C LEU A 71 -3.62 -14.97 17.26
N VAL A 72 -4.86 -14.50 17.47
CA VAL A 72 -5.65 -14.84 18.66
C VAL A 72 -5.93 -16.34 18.75
N LYS A 73 -6.23 -16.99 17.62
CA LYS A 73 -6.47 -18.43 17.57
C LYS A 73 -5.19 -19.22 17.92
N SER A 74 -4.04 -18.77 17.45
CA SER A 74 -2.75 -19.38 17.76
C SER A 74 -2.31 -19.18 19.22
N SER A 75 -2.72 -18.09 19.88
CA SER A 75 -2.41 -17.85 21.30
C SER A 75 -3.33 -18.59 22.28
N LEU A 76 -4.44 -19.14 21.80
CA LEU A 76 -5.42 -19.92 22.58
C LEU A 76 -5.27 -21.44 22.37
N SER A 77 -4.33 -21.86 21.52
CA SER A 77 -3.91 -23.25 21.31
C SER A 77 -2.67 -23.56 22.12
#